data_AF-A0A177B2R9-F1
#
_entry.id   AF-A0A177B2R9-F1
#
_cell.length_a   1.000
_cell.length_b   1.000
_cell.length_c   1.000
_cell.angle_alpha   90.00
_cell.angle_beta   90.00
_cell.angle_gamma   90.00
#
_symmetry.space_group_name_H-M   'P 1'
#
loop_
_entity.id
_entity.type
_entity.pdbx_description
1 polymer ?
#
loop_
_entity_poly.entity_id
_entity_poly.type
_entity_poly.pdbx_seq_one_letter_code
_entity_poly.pdbx_strand_id
1 'polypeptide(L)'
;MNFVFYILFYINYCNCDTIEDDIKSQIGYSEISLIHDLIDKDNDGNMDPDESKTFINDEYQMNKELQYKTLMKNPDEYSGFLHKYDYYITKNEFWQYWFNNTAYRWTNDDIIVWLVDIVKLGDYTNIFIENNITGALIPKLAVNKTFIIKELGINDINHVKRIKIVSLGTILFEDHKKNNNIYTYILITCLLVCICLCSILYLRYYNSKQHLKLLFDKLTELKRSESELKILQQQLEIVESEKEFAIKQGIKSQINLLKQNSDSKSETQEIKKIELQIYLQICHEVEQNMINQIKDKLTKKLQNTKRECEKYKRRNNSFLKGWRLLHGSQINDTFESLTKIKKMFNQHKIMIAENAIRWSRIEDLCGYQIVQNEGIDYLKNYYNNNFVHSSGRKMFVIGQD
;
A
#
# COMPACT_ATOMS: atom_id res chain seq x y z
N MET A 1 18.33 26.49 6.94
CA MET A 1 18.95 25.14 6.90
C MET A 1 19.53 24.77 5.52
N ASN A 2 19.41 25.57 4.45
CA ASN A 2 20.00 25.26 3.13
C ASN A 2 21.19 26.13 2.69
N PHE A 3 21.56 27.17 3.45
CA PHE A 3 22.71 28.03 3.11
C PHE A 3 24.04 27.55 3.71
N VAL A 4 24.01 26.86 4.86
CA VAL A 4 25.22 26.34 5.52
C VAL A 4 25.79 25.12 4.78
N PHE A 5 24.93 24.31 4.15
CA PHE A 5 25.37 23.20 3.31
C PHE A 5 26.08 23.66 2.02
N TYR A 6 25.67 24.78 1.43
CA TYR A 6 26.31 25.28 0.20
C TYR A 6 27.71 25.85 0.46
N ILE A 7 27.91 26.50 1.62
CA ILE A 7 29.22 27.02 2.03
C ILE A 7 30.15 25.88 2.47
N LEU A 8 29.65 24.87 3.19
CA LEU A 8 30.45 23.68 3.50
C LEU A 8 30.80 22.84 2.27
N PHE A 9 29.95 22.84 1.23
CA PHE A 9 30.27 22.18 -0.04
C PHE A 9 31.33 22.95 -0.84
N TYR A 10 31.29 24.29 -0.81
CA TYR A 10 32.29 25.13 -1.50
C TYR A 10 33.65 25.19 -0.78
N ILE A 11 33.66 25.20 0.57
CA ILE A 11 34.92 25.17 1.33
C ILE A 11 35.62 23.82 1.19
N ASN A 12 34.89 22.71 1.06
CA ASN A 12 35.48 21.38 0.83
C ASN A 12 35.99 21.18 -0.61
N TYR A 13 35.48 21.95 -1.58
CA TYR A 13 35.99 21.93 -2.95
C TYR A 13 37.24 22.80 -3.12
N CYS A 14 37.34 23.95 -2.44
CA CYS A 14 38.52 24.83 -2.54
C CYS A 14 39.74 24.37 -1.73
N ASN A 15 39.60 23.42 -0.79
CA ASN A 15 40.74 22.87 -0.03
C ASN A 15 41.35 21.61 -0.66
N CYS A 16 40.73 21.02 -1.69
CA CYS A 16 41.20 19.76 -2.27
C CYS A 16 42.42 19.98 -3.20
N ASP A 17 42.40 21.05 -3.99
CA ASP A 17 43.47 21.35 -4.95
C ASP A 17 44.79 21.73 -4.26
N THR A 18 44.73 22.42 -3.11
CA THR A 18 45.93 22.79 -2.34
C THR A 18 46.53 21.62 -1.55
N ILE A 19 45.73 20.61 -1.20
CA ILE A 19 46.20 19.40 -0.52
C ILE A 19 46.80 18.40 -1.53
N GLU A 20 46.26 18.34 -2.76
CA GLU A 20 46.81 17.50 -3.84
C GLU A 20 48.23 17.88 -4.25
N ASP A 21 48.54 19.18 -4.29
CA ASP A 21 49.89 19.65 -4.63
C ASP A 21 50.90 19.49 -3.47
N ASP A 22 50.45 19.53 -2.20
CA ASP A 22 51.27 19.19 -1.03
C ASP A 22 51.51 17.67 -0.88
N ILE A 23 50.57 16.81 -1.31
CA ILE A 23 50.72 15.34 -1.27
C ILE A 23 51.62 14.83 -2.40
N LYS A 24 51.59 15.47 -3.59
CA LYS A 24 52.58 15.22 -4.67
C LYS A 24 54.02 15.46 -4.19
N SER A 25 54.21 16.33 -3.18
CA SER A 25 55.52 16.76 -2.68
C SER A 25 56.21 15.79 -1.73
N GLN A 26 55.59 14.69 -1.27
CA GLN A 26 56.19 13.94 -0.14
C GLN A 26 56.50 12.46 -0.36
N ILE A 27 55.67 11.63 -1.01
CA ILE A 27 55.98 10.19 -1.15
C ILE A 27 55.36 9.60 -2.44
N GLY A 28 56.20 9.09 -3.36
CA GLY A 28 55.79 8.18 -4.43
C GLY A 28 55.59 8.80 -5.82
N TYR A 29 55.37 10.11 -5.94
CA TYR A 29 55.19 10.77 -7.24
C TYR A 29 56.45 10.69 -8.11
N SER A 30 57.63 10.87 -7.51
CA SER A 30 58.91 10.72 -8.21
C SER A 30 59.09 9.33 -8.79
N GLU A 31 58.73 8.29 -8.04
CA GLU A 31 58.86 6.90 -8.46
C GLU A 31 57.81 6.51 -9.48
N ILE A 32 56.58 7.03 -9.37
CA ILE A 32 55.53 6.85 -10.38
C ILE A 32 55.90 7.56 -11.69
N SER A 33 56.49 8.76 -11.63
CA SER A 33 57.02 9.44 -12.82
C SER A 33 58.15 8.63 -13.47
N LEU A 34 59.04 8.03 -12.67
CA LEU A 34 60.10 7.16 -13.20
C LEU A 34 59.54 5.88 -13.81
N ILE A 35 58.43 5.35 -13.30
CA ILE A 35 57.73 4.21 -13.90
C ILE A 35 57.07 4.63 -15.22
N HIS A 36 56.46 5.82 -15.26
CA HIS A 36 55.91 6.40 -16.49
C HIS A 36 57.00 6.53 -17.56
N ASP A 37 58.17 7.09 -17.21
CA ASP A 37 59.34 7.21 -18.09
C ASP A 37 59.93 5.85 -18.53
N LEU A 38 59.68 4.76 -17.78
CA LEU A 38 60.11 3.42 -18.17
C LEU A 38 59.14 2.76 -19.18
N ILE A 39 57.90 3.22 -19.21
CA ILE A 39 56.84 2.68 -20.08
C ILE A 39 56.76 3.50 -21.37
N ASP A 40 56.87 4.82 -21.27
CA ASP A 40 56.98 5.79 -22.38
C ASP A 40 58.34 5.60 -23.09
N LYS A 41 58.34 4.88 -24.22
CA LYS A 41 59.59 4.49 -24.91
C LYS A 41 60.07 5.59 -25.86
N ASP A 42 59.16 6.38 -26.41
CA ASP A 42 59.48 7.46 -27.33
C ASP A 42 59.72 8.82 -26.64
N ASN A 43 59.48 8.90 -25.32
CA ASN A 43 59.63 10.07 -24.46
C ASN A 43 58.79 11.27 -24.94
N ASP A 44 57.62 11.02 -25.53
CA ASP A 44 56.70 12.07 -25.95
C ASP A 44 55.90 12.68 -24.77
N GLY A 45 55.99 12.07 -23.58
CA GLY A 45 55.34 12.49 -22.35
C GLY A 45 53.97 11.84 -22.11
N ASN A 46 53.54 10.93 -22.98
CA ASN A 46 52.28 10.20 -22.93
C ASN A 46 52.53 8.70 -23.12
N MET A 47 51.88 7.87 -22.29
CA MET A 47 51.88 6.43 -22.55
C MET A 47 50.75 6.08 -23.50
N ASP A 48 51.08 5.43 -24.62
CA ASP A 48 50.09 4.88 -25.53
C ASP A 48 49.74 3.39 -25.19
N PRO A 49 48.67 2.84 -25.79
CA PRO A 49 48.25 1.46 -25.50
C PRO A 49 49.22 0.41 -26.03
N ASP A 50 49.99 0.71 -27.09
CA ASP A 50 50.90 -0.22 -27.75
C ASP A 50 52.23 -0.33 -26.99
N GLU A 51 52.74 0.79 -26.47
CA GLU A 51 53.86 0.90 -25.55
C GLU A 51 53.57 0.19 -24.23
N SER A 52 52.42 0.49 -23.62
CA SER A 52 51.96 -0.17 -22.39
C SER A 52 51.81 -1.67 -22.59
N LYS A 53 51.22 -2.09 -23.72
CA LYS A 53 51.10 -3.51 -24.09
C LYS A 53 52.45 -4.17 -24.32
N THR A 54 53.39 -3.48 -24.96
CA THR A 54 54.74 -4.00 -25.20
C THR A 54 55.48 -4.18 -23.88
N PHE A 55 55.42 -3.19 -22.99
CA PHE A 55 56.02 -3.24 -21.67
C PHE A 55 55.42 -4.37 -20.80
N ILE A 56 54.09 -4.50 -20.76
CA ILE A 56 53.39 -5.58 -20.05
C ILE A 56 53.78 -6.95 -20.61
N ASN A 57 53.93 -7.07 -21.94
CA ASN A 57 54.37 -8.31 -22.57
C ASN A 57 55.83 -8.65 -22.25
N ASP A 58 56.73 -7.67 -22.28
CA ASP A 58 58.15 -7.84 -21.92
C ASP A 58 58.28 -8.30 -20.45
N GLU A 59 57.57 -7.64 -19.54
CA GLU A 59 57.47 -8.01 -18.11
C GLU A 59 56.82 -9.39 -17.91
N TYR A 60 55.79 -9.72 -18.69
CA TYR A 60 55.12 -11.03 -18.66
C TYR A 60 56.06 -12.17 -19.10
N GLN A 61 56.82 -11.97 -20.19
CA GLN A 61 57.79 -12.98 -20.64
C GLN A 61 58.90 -13.17 -19.59
N MET A 62 59.39 -12.07 -18.99
CA MET A 62 60.36 -12.15 -17.90
C MET A 62 59.83 -12.92 -16.68
N ASN A 63 58.55 -12.74 -16.33
CA ASN A 63 57.88 -13.51 -15.27
C ASN A 63 57.70 -14.99 -15.60
N LYS A 64 57.42 -15.31 -16.86
CA LYS A 64 57.23 -16.68 -17.35
C LYS A 64 58.54 -17.48 -17.29
N GLU A 65 59.65 -16.87 -17.67
CA GLU A 65 60.99 -17.47 -17.56
C GLU A 65 61.38 -17.76 -16.11
N LEU A 66 60.94 -16.91 -15.17
CA LEU A 66 61.18 -17.07 -13.74
C LEU A 66 60.14 -17.95 -13.02
N GLN A 67 59.24 -18.63 -13.77
CA GLN A 67 58.17 -19.51 -13.27
C GLN A 67 57.17 -18.85 -12.28
N TYR A 68 57.01 -17.53 -12.33
CA TYR A 68 56.09 -16.80 -11.43
C TYR A 68 54.65 -16.80 -11.97
N LYS A 69 53.95 -17.93 -11.80
CA LYS A 69 52.61 -18.23 -12.36
C LYS A 69 51.41 -17.38 -11.87
N THR A 70 51.59 -16.40 -10.97
CA THR A 70 50.48 -15.98 -10.10
C THR A 70 49.80 -14.65 -10.41
N LEU A 71 50.35 -13.76 -11.24
CA LEU A 71 49.83 -12.38 -11.34
C LEU A 71 49.26 -11.97 -12.70
N MET A 72 49.78 -12.50 -13.80
CA MET A 72 49.34 -12.14 -15.14
C MET A 72 48.73 -13.36 -15.83
N LYS A 73 47.40 -13.39 -15.97
CA LYS A 73 46.72 -14.50 -16.67
C LYS A 73 46.53 -14.23 -18.18
N ASN A 74 46.30 -12.98 -18.61
CA ASN A 74 46.09 -12.59 -20.02
C ASN A 74 46.58 -11.15 -20.31
N PRO A 75 47.69 -10.91 -21.05
CA PRO A 75 48.24 -9.57 -21.32
C PRO A 75 47.26 -8.58 -21.99
N ASP A 76 46.38 -9.08 -22.86
CA ASP A 76 45.41 -8.26 -23.62
C ASP A 76 44.26 -7.71 -22.77
N GLU A 77 43.91 -8.36 -21.65
CA GLU A 77 42.91 -7.81 -20.71
C GLU A 77 43.51 -6.65 -19.91
N TYR A 78 44.83 -6.64 -19.71
CA TYR A 78 45.55 -5.70 -18.86
C TYR A 78 45.81 -4.34 -19.51
N SER A 79 46.15 -4.31 -20.81
CA SER A 79 46.25 -3.04 -21.54
C SER A 79 44.91 -2.29 -21.58
N GLY A 80 43.80 -3.03 -21.62
CA GLY A 80 42.45 -2.46 -21.55
C GLY A 80 42.07 -1.86 -20.19
N PHE A 81 42.75 -2.23 -19.09
CA PHE A 81 42.49 -1.65 -17.76
C PHE A 81 43.14 -0.29 -17.57
N LEU A 82 44.37 -0.11 -18.07
CA LEU A 82 45.08 1.17 -18.03
C LEU A 82 44.40 2.22 -18.93
N HIS A 83 44.01 1.83 -20.15
CA HIS A 83 43.42 2.72 -21.14
C HIS A 83 41.89 2.62 -21.24
N LYS A 84 41.20 2.29 -20.14
CA LYS A 84 39.74 2.03 -20.16
C LYS A 84 38.91 3.24 -20.61
N TYR A 85 39.39 4.44 -20.35
CA TYR A 85 38.68 5.69 -20.63
C TYR A 85 39.49 6.62 -21.55
N ASP A 86 40.83 6.60 -21.45
CA ASP A 86 41.72 7.51 -22.18
C ASP A 86 42.76 6.73 -22.99
N TYR A 87 43.00 7.18 -24.23
CA TYR A 87 43.94 6.53 -25.16
C TYR A 87 45.40 6.87 -24.82
N TYR A 88 45.66 8.06 -24.27
CA TYR A 88 46.97 8.53 -23.83
C TYR A 88 46.94 8.82 -22.35
N ILE A 89 47.97 8.41 -21.60
CA ILE A 89 48.06 8.63 -20.16
C ILE A 89 49.27 9.53 -19.85
N THR A 90 49.00 10.72 -19.30
CA THR A 90 50.04 11.63 -18.83
C THR A 90 50.59 11.22 -17.45
N LYS A 91 51.74 11.77 -17.06
CA LYS A 91 52.34 11.54 -15.72
C LYS A 91 51.39 11.83 -14.56
N ASN A 92 50.59 12.89 -14.68
CA ASN A 92 49.63 13.29 -13.65
C ASN A 92 48.45 12.32 -13.57
N GLU A 93 47.93 11.86 -14.71
CA GLU A 93 46.84 10.88 -14.76
C GLU A 93 47.30 9.52 -14.25
N PHE A 94 48.54 9.14 -14.54
CA PHE A 94 49.12 7.91 -14.00
C PHE A 94 49.28 7.96 -12.46
N TRP A 95 49.62 9.12 -11.90
CA TRP A 95 49.60 9.33 -10.46
C TRP A 95 48.19 9.21 -9.87
N GLN A 96 47.19 9.82 -10.51
CA GLN A 96 45.79 9.73 -10.09
C GLN A 96 45.27 8.29 -10.15
N TYR A 97 45.70 7.52 -11.14
CA TYR A 97 45.42 6.10 -11.24
C TYR A 97 45.97 5.34 -10.02
N TRP A 98 47.23 5.59 -9.66
CA TRP A 98 47.84 4.99 -8.46
C TRP A 98 47.15 5.43 -7.16
N PHE A 99 46.82 6.71 -7.00
CA PHE A 99 46.16 7.23 -5.81
C PHE A 99 44.77 6.62 -5.57
N ASN A 100 44.03 6.36 -6.66
CA ASN A 100 42.72 5.71 -6.60
C ASN A 100 42.80 4.19 -6.45
N ASN A 101 43.98 3.58 -6.67
CA ASN A 101 44.16 2.15 -6.49
C ASN A 101 44.02 1.78 -4.98
N THR A 102 43.29 0.69 -4.71
CA THR A 102 43.14 0.16 -3.34
C THR A 102 44.48 -0.11 -2.65
N ALA A 103 45.53 -0.40 -3.43
CA ALA A 103 46.88 -0.65 -2.95
C ALA A 103 47.57 0.55 -2.30
N TYR A 104 47.22 1.78 -2.69
CA TYR A 104 47.79 2.98 -2.07
C TYR A 104 47.47 3.08 -0.58
N ARG A 105 46.27 2.62 -0.18
CA ARG A 105 45.75 2.71 1.19
C ARG A 105 46.06 1.48 2.05
N TRP A 106 46.91 0.58 1.58
CA TRP A 106 47.26 -0.62 2.35
C TRP A 106 48.03 -0.27 3.62
N THR A 107 47.60 -0.92 4.71
CA THR A 107 48.28 -0.88 6.00
C THR A 107 49.45 -1.86 6.00
N ASN A 108 50.30 -1.80 7.04
CA ASN A 108 51.42 -2.73 7.19
C ASN A 108 50.95 -4.20 7.17
N ASP A 109 49.78 -4.49 7.77
CA ASP A 109 49.21 -5.84 7.81
C ASP A 109 48.79 -6.33 6.42
N ASP A 110 48.19 -5.45 5.61
CA ASP A 110 47.80 -5.77 4.24
C ASP A 110 49.03 -6.04 3.35
N ILE A 111 50.12 -5.29 3.56
CA ILE A 111 51.39 -5.52 2.85
C ILE A 111 52.04 -6.85 3.24
N ILE A 112 51.91 -7.28 4.49
CA ILE A 112 52.42 -8.59 4.92
C ILE A 112 51.66 -9.70 4.20
N VAL A 113 50.33 -9.59 4.13
CA VAL A 113 49.49 -10.54 3.37
C VAL A 113 49.90 -10.54 1.90
N TRP A 114 50.14 -9.36 1.30
CA TRP A 114 50.65 -9.24 -0.06
C TRP A 114 52.04 -9.88 -0.24
N LEU A 115 52.96 -9.70 0.72
CA LEU A 115 54.30 -10.27 0.68
C LEU A 115 54.28 -11.81 0.76
N VAL A 116 53.38 -12.37 1.57
CA VAL A 116 53.24 -13.82 1.77
C VAL A 116 52.48 -14.48 0.63
N ASP A 117 51.33 -13.94 0.25
CA ASP A 117 50.42 -14.60 -0.71
C ASP A 117 50.81 -14.30 -2.16
N ILE A 118 51.19 -13.05 -2.44
CA ILE A 118 51.40 -12.57 -3.81
C ILE A 118 52.91 -12.61 -4.16
N VAL A 119 53.75 -12.00 -3.33
CA VAL A 119 55.21 -12.03 -3.53
C VAL A 119 55.82 -13.37 -3.13
N LYS A 120 55.15 -14.20 -2.31
CA LYS A 120 55.64 -15.46 -1.72
C LYS A 120 57.08 -15.36 -1.20
N LEU A 121 57.33 -14.34 -0.40
CA LEU A 121 58.59 -14.10 0.32
C LEU A 121 58.28 -13.84 1.81
N GLY A 122 57.71 -14.84 2.48
CA GLY A 122 57.30 -14.74 3.88
C GLY A 122 58.44 -14.57 4.89
N ASP A 123 59.68 -14.89 4.51
CA ASP A 123 60.85 -14.83 5.39
C ASP A 123 61.25 -13.39 5.75
N TYR A 124 60.86 -12.41 4.95
CA TYR A 124 61.20 -10.98 5.16
C TYR A 124 60.09 -10.18 5.86
N THR A 125 59.04 -10.84 6.36
CA THR A 125 57.88 -10.19 7.01
C THR A 125 58.28 -9.31 8.19
N ASN A 126 59.20 -9.78 9.04
CA ASN A 126 59.67 -9.00 10.20
C ASN A 126 60.41 -7.72 9.78
N ILE A 127 61.17 -7.75 8.69
CA ILE A 127 61.89 -6.58 8.17
C ILE A 127 60.91 -5.51 7.63
N PHE A 128 59.81 -5.95 7.02
CA PHE A 128 58.76 -5.05 6.53
C PHE A 128 57.97 -4.41 7.67
N ILE A 129 57.76 -5.14 8.78
CA ILE A 129 57.14 -4.62 10.00
C ILE A 129 58.05 -3.60 10.68
N GLU A 130 59.33 -3.93 10.89
CA GLU A 130 60.30 -3.05 11.56
C GLU A 130 60.51 -1.73 10.82
N ASN A 131 60.45 -1.75 9.49
CA ASN A 131 60.60 -0.56 8.65
C ASN A 131 59.28 0.16 8.33
N ASN A 132 58.14 -0.26 8.91
CA ASN A 132 56.81 0.34 8.71
C ASN A 132 56.44 0.60 7.24
N ILE A 133 56.58 -0.42 6.39
CA ILE A 133 56.33 -0.27 4.96
C ILE A 133 54.82 -0.28 4.69
N THR A 134 54.29 0.89 4.29
CA THR A 134 52.88 1.12 3.92
C THR A 134 52.63 1.04 2.41
N GLY A 135 51.36 0.92 1.99
CA GLY A 135 50.93 0.86 0.58
C GLY A 135 51.54 1.96 -0.31
N ALA A 136 51.64 3.17 0.23
CA ALA A 136 52.23 4.32 -0.44
C ALA A 136 53.72 4.16 -0.85
N LEU A 137 54.45 3.20 -0.26
CA LEU A 137 55.88 2.95 -0.53
C LEU A 137 56.11 1.86 -1.59
N ILE A 138 55.06 1.24 -2.13
CA ILE A 138 55.15 0.23 -3.19
C ILE A 138 55.86 0.78 -4.46
N PRO A 139 55.62 2.02 -4.92
CA PRO A 139 56.38 2.61 -6.04
C PRO A 139 57.89 2.68 -5.77
N LYS A 140 58.28 2.94 -4.52
CA LYS A 140 59.68 2.95 -4.09
C LYS A 140 60.33 1.56 -4.19
N LEU A 141 59.57 0.51 -3.87
CA LEU A 141 60.00 -0.88 -4.05
C LEU A 141 60.11 -1.27 -5.53
N ALA A 142 59.26 -0.74 -6.41
CA ALA A 142 59.35 -1.03 -7.85
C ALA A 142 60.64 -0.43 -8.46
N VAL A 143 60.96 0.82 -8.15
CA VAL A 143 62.05 1.55 -8.82
C VAL A 143 63.39 1.40 -8.10
N ASN A 144 63.45 1.68 -6.80
CA ASN A 144 64.71 1.90 -6.11
C ASN A 144 65.40 0.59 -5.64
N LYS A 145 66.37 0.11 -6.45
CA LYS A 145 67.22 -1.05 -6.12
C LYS A 145 68.00 -0.84 -4.80
N THR A 146 68.45 0.38 -4.55
CA THR A 146 69.28 0.67 -3.37
C THR A 146 68.49 0.64 -2.07
N PHE A 147 67.21 0.99 -2.11
CA PHE A 147 66.31 0.89 -0.96
C PHE A 147 66.13 -0.58 -0.52
N ILE A 148 65.87 -1.48 -1.47
CA ILE A 148 65.71 -2.91 -1.15
C ILE A 148 67.00 -3.55 -0.62
N ILE A 149 68.15 -3.19 -1.21
CA ILE A 149 69.43 -3.81 -0.85
C ILE A 149 70.01 -3.21 0.44
N LYS A 150 69.96 -1.88 0.62
CA LYS A 150 70.60 -1.20 1.75
C LYS A 150 69.68 -1.02 2.97
N GLU A 151 68.40 -0.74 2.76
CA GLU A 151 67.46 -0.47 3.87
C GLU A 151 66.70 -1.74 4.31
N LEU A 152 66.39 -2.65 3.37
CA LEU A 152 65.72 -3.93 3.68
C LEU A 152 66.69 -5.11 3.84
N GLY A 153 67.98 -4.94 3.53
CA GLY A 153 69.00 -5.98 3.68
C GLY A 153 68.80 -7.22 2.80
N ILE A 154 67.98 -7.12 1.74
CA ILE A 154 67.70 -8.24 0.83
C ILE A 154 68.76 -8.25 -0.27
N ASN A 155 69.78 -9.08 -0.11
CA ASN A 155 70.92 -9.17 -1.04
C ASN A 155 70.67 -10.13 -2.20
N ASP A 156 69.62 -10.94 -2.14
CA ASP A 156 69.32 -11.95 -3.17
C ASP A 156 68.76 -11.29 -4.43
N ILE A 157 69.50 -11.40 -5.52
CA ILE A 157 69.16 -10.82 -6.83
C ILE A 157 67.76 -11.27 -7.30
N ASN A 158 67.38 -12.51 -7.03
CA ASN A 158 66.08 -13.05 -7.42
C ASN A 158 64.93 -12.48 -6.58
N HIS A 159 65.14 -12.28 -5.27
CA HIS A 159 64.12 -11.70 -4.39
C HIS A 159 63.92 -10.22 -4.69
N VAL A 160 65.01 -9.49 -4.95
CA VAL A 160 64.96 -8.10 -5.39
C VAL A 160 64.21 -7.97 -6.72
N LYS A 161 64.50 -8.82 -7.71
CA LYS A 161 63.76 -8.85 -8.99
C LYS A 161 62.28 -9.15 -8.78
N ARG A 162 61.96 -10.13 -7.92
CA ARG A 162 60.58 -10.55 -7.66
C ARG A 162 59.77 -9.44 -6.99
N ILE A 163 60.30 -8.81 -5.95
CA ILE A 163 59.64 -7.68 -5.28
C ILE A 163 59.35 -6.56 -6.29
N LYS A 164 60.30 -6.25 -7.18
CA LYS A 164 60.12 -5.21 -8.19
C LYS A 164 58.99 -5.49 -9.16
N ILE A 165 59.00 -6.68 -9.76
CA ILE A 165 58.00 -7.06 -10.76
C ILE A 165 56.60 -7.13 -10.12
N VAL A 166 56.51 -7.67 -8.91
CA VAL A 166 55.24 -7.78 -8.20
C VAL A 166 54.73 -6.40 -7.74
N SER A 167 55.62 -5.51 -7.31
CA SER A 167 55.27 -4.12 -6.95
C SER A 167 54.77 -3.36 -8.17
N LEU A 168 55.45 -3.48 -9.30
CA LEU A 168 55.06 -2.88 -10.58
C LEU A 168 53.69 -3.41 -11.04
N GLY A 169 53.46 -4.72 -10.98
CA GLY A 169 52.16 -5.31 -11.28
C GLY A 169 51.05 -4.84 -10.33
N THR A 170 51.37 -4.59 -9.06
CA THR A 170 50.38 -4.07 -8.08
C THR A 170 50.00 -2.62 -8.36
N ILE A 171 50.93 -1.82 -8.88
CA ILE A 171 50.68 -0.43 -9.28
C ILE A 171 49.84 -0.38 -10.55
N LEU A 172 50.22 -1.19 -11.54
CA LEU A 172 49.60 -1.21 -12.86
C LEU A 172 48.24 -1.92 -12.88
N PHE A 173 47.97 -2.83 -11.94
CA PHE A 173 46.76 -3.65 -11.94
C PHE A 173 45.98 -3.50 -10.63
N GLU A 174 44.69 -3.21 -10.76
CA GLU A 174 43.74 -3.16 -9.65
C GLU A 174 43.45 -4.59 -9.13
N ASP A 175 43.62 -4.83 -7.82
CA ASP A 175 43.26 -6.12 -7.21
C ASP A 175 41.73 -6.27 -7.17
N HIS A 176 41.19 -7.09 -8.08
CA HIS A 176 39.77 -7.44 -8.09
C HIS A 176 39.40 -8.43 -6.98
N LYS A 177 39.56 -8.04 -5.71
CA LYS A 177 38.64 -8.52 -4.67
C LYS A 177 37.29 -7.83 -4.88
N LYS A 178 36.58 -8.18 -5.95
CA LYS A 178 35.15 -7.86 -6.10
C LYS A 178 34.44 -8.54 -4.94
N ASN A 179 34.06 -7.75 -3.94
CA ASN A 179 33.18 -8.18 -2.86
C ASN A 179 31.83 -8.60 -3.47
N ASN A 180 31.67 -9.91 -3.71
CA ASN A 180 30.40 -10.53 -4.13
C ASN A 180 29.24 -10.26 -3.15
N ASN A 181 29.54 -9.68 -1.98
CA ASN A 181 28.59 -9.41 -0.91
C ASN A 181 27.62 -8.25 -1.20
N ILE A 182 27.99 -7.24 -2.01
CA ILE A 182 27.10 -6.08 -2.22
C ILE A 182 25.83 -6.48 -2.99
N TYR A 183 25.98 -7.26 -4.06
CA TYR A 183 24.83 -7.75 -4.85
C TYR A 183 23.95 -8.72 -4.05
N THR A 184 24.54 -9.51 -3.14
CA THR A 184 23.76 -10.41 -2.28
C THR A 184 22.97 -9.63 -1.23
N TYR A 185 23.52 -8.56 -0.64
CA TYR A 185 22.76 -7.68 0.26
C TYR A 185 21.63 -6.94 -0.45
N ILE A 186 21.82 -6.48 -1.69
CA ILE A 186 20.77 -5.84 -2.49
C ILE A 186 19.64 -6.83 -2.82
N LEU A 187 19.97 -8.08 -3.13
CA LEU A 187 18.98 -9.12 -3.39
C LEU A 187 18.14 -9.44 -2.14
N ILE A 188 18.80 -9.61 -0.99
CA ILE A 188 18.13 -9.94 0.29
C ILE A 188 17.21 -8.80 0.72
N THR A 189 17.67 -7.55 0.62
CA THR A 189 16.86 -6.38 0.97
C THR A 189 15.64 -6.25 0.06
N CYS A 190 15.77 -6.52 -1.24
CA CYS A 190 14.64 -6.52 -2.18
C CYS A 190 13.63 -7.63 -1.86
N LEU A 191 14.10 -8.83 -1.52
CA LEU A 191 13.25 -9.95 -1.08
C LEU A 191 12.49 -9.62 0.20
N LEU A 192 13.13 -8.99 1.18
CA LEU A 192 12.49 -8.54 2.42
C LEU A 192 11.37 -7.54 2.15
N VAL A 193 11.61 -6.54 1.29
CA VAL A 193 10.58 -5.56 0.90
C VAL A 193 9.39 -6.27 0.23
N CYS A 194 9.64 -7.21 -0.67
CA CYS A 194 8.59 -8.01 -1.31
C CYS A 194 7.76 -8.81 -0.28
N ILE A 195 8.42 -9.46 0.69
CA ILE A 195 7.74 -10.21 1.76
C ILE A 195 6.91 -9.26 2.64
N CYS A 196 7.45 -8.10 3.02
CA CYS A 196 6.73 -7.09 3.77
C CYS A 196 5.48 -6.60 3.02
N LEU A 197 5.60 -6.30 1.72
CA LEU A 197 4.46 -5.90 0.88
C LEU A 197 3.42 -7.00 0.76
N CYS A 198 3.84 -8.24 0.51
CA CYS A 198 2.94 -9.40 0.46
C CYS A 198 2.23 -9.64 1.80
N SER A 199 2.92 -9.49 2.92
CA SER A 199 2.35 -9.61 4.27
C SER A 199 1.28 -8.54 4.54
N ILE A 200 1.57 -7.28 4.20
CA ILE A 200 0.61 -6.18 4.34
C ILE A 200 -0.64 -6.42 3.47
N LEU A 201 -0.44 -6.84 2.22
CA LEU A 201 -1.56 -7.17 1.32
C LEU A 201 -2.37 -8.37 1.85
N TYR A 202 -1.71 -9.38 2.43
CA TYR A 202 -2.39 -10.52 3.05
C TYR A 202 -3.23 -10.12 4.26
N LEU A 203 -2.68 -9.31 5.17
CA LEU A 203 -3.41 -8.75 6.32
C LEU A 203 -4.62 -7.93 5.87
N ARG A 204 -4.46 -7.10 4.84
CA ARG A 204 -5.55 -6.30 4.25
C ARG A 204 -6.63 -7.19 3.65
N TYR A 205 -6.24 -8.23 2.90
CA TYR A 205 -7.15 -9.21 2.32
C TYR A 205 -7.94 -9.95 3.41
N TYR A 206 -7.25 -10.38 4.48
CA TYR A 206 -7.88 -11.06 5.60
C TYR A 206 -8.91 -10.16 6.31
N ASN A 207 -8.55 -8.91 6.64
CA ASN A 207 -9.47 -7.96 7.25
C ASN A 207 -10.68 -7.67 6.36
N SER A 208 -10.46 -7.43 5.05
CA SER A 208 -11.54 -7.22 4.08
C SER A 208 -12.53 -8.40 4.06
N LYS A 209 -12.03 -9.63 4.13
CA LYS A 209 -12.86 -10.84 4.15
C LYS A 209 -13.74 -10.91 5.40
N GLN A 210 -13.24 -10.50 6.56
CA GLN A 210 -14.03 -10.45 7.80
C GLN A 210 -15.13 -9.38 7.74
N HIS A 211 -14.80 -8.18 7.25
CA HIS A 211 -15.78 -7.10 7.08
C HIS A 211 -16.91 -7.48 6.12
N LEU A 212 -16.59 -8.22 5.04
CA LEU A 212 -17.60 -8.71 4.11
C LEU A 212 -18.53 -9.72 4.76
N LYS A 213 -18.02 -10.66 5.57
CA LYS A 213 -18.86 -11.63 6.30
C LYS A 213 -19.86 -10.90 7.21
N LEU A 214 -19.38 -9.95 8.00
CA LEU A 214 -20.23 -9.18 8.90
C LEU A 214 -21.31 -8.37 8.16
N LEU A 215 -21.01 -7.79 6.98
CA LEU A 215 -22.02 -7.15 6.13
C LEU A 215 -23.11 -8.13 5.70
N PHE A 216 -22.71 -9.31 5.25
CA PHE A 216 -23.65 -10.33 4.81
C PHE A 216 -24.51 -10.86 5.94
N ASP A 217 -23.94 -11.05 7.13
CA ASP A 217 -24.69 -11.48 8.31
C ASP A 217 -25.73 -10.44 8.74
N LYS A 218 -25.38 -9.14 8.72
CA LYS A 218 -26.37 -8.10 9.00
C LYS A 218 -27.45 -7.99 7.92
N LEU A 219 -27.12 -8.27 6.65
CA LEU A 219 -28.09 -8.32 5.56
C LEU A 219 -29.06 -9.51 5.70
N THR A 220 -28.57 -10.69 6.09
CA THR A 220 -29.43 -11.87 6.30
C THR A 220 -30.35 -11.67 7.50
N GLU A 221 -29.85 -11.04 8.57
CA GLU A 221 -30.67 -10.65 9.73
C GLU A 221 -31.76 -9.65 9.33
N LEU A 222 -31.43 -8.64 8.53
CA LEU A 222 -32.43 -7.70 8.01
C LEU A 222 -33.48 -8.38 7.14
N LYS A 223 -33.06 -9.29 6.25
CA LYS A 223 -33.99 -10.05 5.41
C LYS A 223 -34.96 -10.88 6.26
N ARG A 224 -34.50 -11.42 7.39
CA ARG A 224 -35.34 -12.12 8.36
C ARG A 224 -36.36 -11.16 8.99
N SER A 225 -35.93 -9.99 9.47
CA SER A 225 -36.84 -8.99 10.04
C SER A 225 -37.91 -8.52 9.04
N GLU A 226 -37.54 -8.40 7.76
CA GLU A 226 -38.48 -8.08 6.68
C GLU A 226 -39.52 -9.19 6.49
N SER A 227 -39.11 -10.47 6.52
CA SER A 227 -40.06 -11.59 6.44
C SER A 227 -40.99 -11.67 7.65
N GLU A 228 -40.49 -11.41 8.86
CA GLU A 228 -41.31 -11.38 10.07
C GLU A 228 -42.38 -10.27 9.99
N LEU A 229 -42.01 -9.10 9.46
CA LEU A 229 -42.96 -8.01 9.21
C LEU A 229 -44.05 -8.40 8.21
N LYS A 230 -43.69 -9.11 7.13
CA LYS A 230 -44.68 -9.61 6.16
C LYS A 230 -45.66 -10.59 6.79
N ILE A 231 -45.18 -11.48 7.65
CA ILE A 231 -46.02 -12.45 8.36
C ILE A 231 -46.98 -11.72 9.32
N LEU A 232 -46.49 -10.74 10.09
CA LEU A 232 -47.35 -9.95 10.98
C LEU A 232 -48.46 -9.22 10.24
N GLN A 233 -48.16 -8.69 9.06
CA GLN A 233 -49.18 -8.06 8.22
C GLN A 233 -50.23 -9.05 7.72
N GLN A 234 -49.80 -10.24 7.25
CA GLN A 234 -50.74 -11.29 6.85
C GLN A 234 -51.59 -11.77 8.03
N GLN A 235 -51.02 -11.88 9.22
CA GLN A 235 -51.77 -12.24 10.42
C GLN A 235 -52.81 -11.19 10.78
N LEU A 236 -52.47 -9.90 10.66
CA LEU A 236 -53.43 -8.82 10.87
C LEU A 236 -54.58 -8.88 9.85
N GLU A 237 -54.29 -9.12 8.58
CA GLU A 237 -55.29 -9.25 7.51
C GLU A 237 -56.22 -10.47 7.73
N ILE A 238 -55.68 -11.60 8.22
CA ILE A 238 -56.48 -12.78 8.56
C ILE A 238 -57.38 -12.48 9.77
N VAL A 239 -56.84 -11.92 10.85
CA VAL A 239 -57.63 -11.56 12.04
C VAL A 239 -58.72 -10.56 11.68
N GLU A 240 -58.44 -9.64 10.77
CA GLU A 240 -59.42 -8.72 10.21
C GLU A 240 -60.53 -9.47 9.46
N SER A 241 -60.17 -10.39 8.55
CA SER A 241 -61.12 -11.22 7.80
C SER A 241 -62.05 -12.07 8.69
N GLU A 242 -61.52 -12.63 9.78
CA GLU A 242 -62.28 -13.45 10.74
C GLU A 242 -63.26 -12.60 11.57
N LYS A 243 -62.83 -11.40 11.98
CA LYS A 243 -63.71 -10.41 12.59
C LYS A 243 -64.87 -10.06 11.64
N GLU A 244 -64.64 -9.95 10.33
CA GLU A 244 -65.73 -9.71 9.37
C GLU A 244 -66.80 -10.80 9.41
N PHE A 245 -66.37 -12.07 9.44
CA PHE A 245 -67.30 -13.20 9.42
C PHE A 245 -68.15 -13.24 10.68
N ALA A 246 -67.54 -13.01 11.84
CA ALA A 246 -68.24 -12.94 13.12
C ALA A 246 -69.23 -11.76 13.17
N ILE A 247 -68.82 -10.58 12.70
CA ILE A 247 -69.67 -9.37 12.67
C ILE A 247 -70.82 -9.52 11.69
N LYS A 248 -70.58 -9.99 10.45
CA LYS A 248 -71.63 -10.24 9.44
C LYS A 248 -72.70 -11.21 9.98
N GLN A 249 -72.30 -12.21 10.77
CA GLN A 249 -73.26 -13.10 11.45
C GLN A 249 -74.01 -12.42 12.60
N GLY A 250 -73.32 -11.64 13.43
CA GLY A 250 -73.93 -10.89 14.53
C GLY A 250 -74.97 -9.87 14.04
N ILE A 251 -74.62 -9.07 13.02
CA ILE A 251 -75.51 -8.07 12.41
C ILE A 251 -76.72 -8.73 11.75
N LYS A 252 -76.54 -9.85 11.02
CA LYS A 252 -77.65 -10.59 10.42
C LYS A 252 -78.64 -11.11 11.46
N SER A 253 -78.15 -11.43 12.65
CA SER A 253 -78.95 -11.88 13.80
C SER A 253 -79.67 -10.72 14.48
N GLN A 254 -79.01 -9.56 14.63
CA GLN A 254 -79.58 -8.33 15.20
C GLN A 254 -80.59 -7.62 14.28
N ILE A 255 -80.37 -7.58 12.97
CA ILE A 255 -81.33 -7.01 12.00
C ILE A 255 -82.65 -7.79 11.98
N ASN A 256 -82.61 -9.10 12.21
CA ASN A 256 -83.83 -9.91 12.37
C ASN A 256 -84.62 -9.57 13.65
N LEU A 257 -83.93 -9.09 14.70
CA LEU A 257 -84.54 -8.69 15.98
C LEU A 257 -85.01 -7.23 15.98
N LEU A 258 -84.30 -6.33 15.28
CA LEU A 258 -84.59 -4.90 15.23
C LEU A 258 -85.70 -4.51 14.24
N LYS A 259 -86.07 -5.40 13.31
CA LYS A 259 -87.28 -5.23 12.47
C LYS A 259 -88.60 -5.19 13.25
N GLN A 260 -88.58 -5.40 14.57
CA GLN A 260 -89.79 -5.41 15.41
C GLN A 260 -90.05 -4.12 16.18
N ASN A 261 -89.12 -3.17 16.32
CA ASN A 261 -89.36 -1.98 17.15
C ASN A 261 -88.80 -0.73 16.47
N SER A 262 -89.70 0.05 15.86
CA SER A 262 -89.44 1.40 15.38
C SER A 262 -89.98 2.40 16.40
N ASP A 263 -89.16 3.35 16.84
CA ASP A 263 -89.66 4.61 17.37
C ASP A 263 -88.72 5.77 17.04
N SER A 264 -89.35 6.86 16.61
CA SER A 264 -88.78 8.02 15.95
C SER A 264 -88.61 9.17 16.95
N LYS A 265 -87.35 9.45 17.33
CA LYS A 265 -86.90 10.74 17.92
C LYS A 265 -85.36 10.92 18.00
N SER A 266 -84.57 10.05 17.37
CA SER A 266 -83.10 9.96 17.48
C SER A 266 -82.30 10.58 16.33
N GLU A 267 -82.96 11.23 15.35
CA GLU A 267 -82.37 11.55 14.05
C GLU A 267 -81.16 12.51 14.12
N THR A 268 -81.19 13.57 14.94
CA THR A 268 -80.07 14.53 15.01
C THR A 268 -78.83 14.04 15.76
N GLN A 269 -78.99 13.07 16.67
CA GLN A 269 -77.87 12.44 17.39
C GLN A 269 -77.29 11.27 16.57
N GLU A 270 -78.12 10.56 15.82
CA GLU A 270 -77.70 9.53 14.87
C GLU A 270 -76.91 10.12 13.70
N ILE A 271 -77.31 11.26 13.14
CA ILE A 271 -76.55 11.91 12.05
C ILE A 271 -75.13 12.28 12.48
N LYS A 272 -74.95 12.85 13.68
CA LYS A 272 -73.61 13.18 14.23
C LYS A 272 -72.75 11.95 14.49
N LYS A 273 -73.38 10.85 14.89
CA LYS A 273 -72.76 9.55 15.16
C LYS A 273 -72.28 8.88 13.87
N ILE A 274 -73.08 8.96 12.81
CA ILE A 274 -72.73 8.50 11.45
C ILE A 274 -71.61 9.36 10.86
N GLU A 275 -71.68 10.69 11.01
CA GLU A 275 -70.63 11.60 10.53
C GLU A 275 -69.28 11.30 11.19
N LEU A 276 -69.28 11.09 12.52
CA LEU A 276 -68.08 10.70 13.27
C LEU A 276 -67.51 9.36 12.81
N GLN A 277 -68.38 8.36 12.54
CA GLN A 277 -67.96 7.06 12.04
C GLN A 277 -67.23 7.21 10.70
N ILE A 278 -67.82 7.91 9.73
CA ILE A 278 -67.22 8.11 8.40
C ILE A 278 -65.89 8.87 8.51
N TYR A 279 -65.82 9.86 9.40
CA TYR A 279 -64.58 10.60 9.64
C TYR A 279 -63.46 9.70 10.19
N LEU A 280 -63.77 8.86 11.18
CA LEU A 280 -62.82 7.90 11.75
C LEU A 280 -62.36 6.86 10.72
N GLN A 281 -63.28 6.40 9.86
CA GLN A 281 -62.96 5.49 8.74
C GLN A 281 -61.97 6.14 7.76
N ILE A 282 -62.20 7.41 7.41
CA ILE A 282 -61.25 8.16 6.57
C ILE A 282 -59.90 8.34 7.28
N CYS A 283 -59.89 8.64 8.58
CA CYS A 283 -58.64 8.74 9.35
C CYS A 283 -57.84 7.43 9.33
N HIS A 284 -58.51 6.29 9.55
CA HIS A 284 -57.88 4.97 9.48
C HIS A 284 -57.27 4.72 8.10
N GLU A 285 -58.02 4.95 7.02
CA GLU A 285 -57.55 4.77 5.65
C GLU A 285 -56.34 5.66 5.31
N VAL A 286 -56.36 6.92 5.75
CA VAL A 286 -55.23 7.84 5.55
C VAL A 286 -53.99 7.35 6.29
N GLU A 287 -54.16 6.89 7.53
CA GLU A 287 -53.07 6.36 8.35
C GLU A 287 -52.49 5.05 7.78
N GLN A 288 -53.34 4.13 7.32
CA GLN A 288 -52.91 2.91 6.63
C GLN A 288 -52.13 3.21 5.35
N ASN A 289 -52.58 4.19 4.57
CA ASN A 289 -51.86 4.64 3.38
C ASN A 289 -50.46 5.19 3.74
N MET A 290 -50.32 5.97 4.82
CA MET A 290 -49.02 6.42 5.30
C MET A 290 -48.12 5.26 5.75
N ILE A 291 -48.66 4.30 6.50
CA ILE A 291 -47.95 3.08 6.93
C ILE A 291 -47.42 2.30 5.72
N ASN A 292 -48.25 2.15 4.68
CA ASN A 292 -47.89 1.48 3.43
C ASN A 292 -46.83 2.25 2.63
N GLN A 293 -46.93 3.58 2.54
CA GLN A 293 -45.90 4.39 1.90
C GLN A 293 -44.54 4.29 2.61
N ILE A 294 -44.53 4.25 3.95
CA ILE A 294 -43.29 4.08 4.72
C ILE A 294 -42.68 2.69 4.45
N LYS A 295 -43.51 1.64 4.38
CA LYS A 295 -43.08 0.28 3.98
C LYS A 295 -42.43 0.28 2.60
N ASP A 296 -43.05 0.93 1.62
CA ASP A 296 -42.51 1.00 0.26
C ASP A 296 -41.18 1.75 0.20
N LYS A 297 -41.07 2.86 0.93
CA LYS A 297 -39.80 3.62 1.05
C LYS A 297 -38.71 2.76 1.70
N LEU A 298 -39.04 2.02 2.76
CA LEU A 298 -38.09 1.16 3.48
C LEU A 298 -37.63 -0.04 2.65
N THR A 299 -38.55 -0.72 1.97
CA THR A 299 -38.23 -1.87 1.11
C THR A 299 -37.38 -1.45 -0.09
N LYS A 300 -37.70 -0.32 -0.73
CA LYS A 300 -36.87 0.27 -1.80
C LYS A 300 -35.46 0.59 -1.29
N LYS A 301 -35.34 1.19 -0.11
CA LYS A 301 -34.03 1.53 0.49
C LYS A 301 -33.22 0.29 0.83
N LEU A 302 -33.85 -0.74 1.39
CA LEU A 302 -33.23 -2.04 1.64
C LEU A 302 -32.73 -2.71 0.35
N GLN A 303 -33.55 -2.71 -0.71
CA GLN A 303 -33.19 -3.28 -2.00
C GLN A 303 -31.99 -2.54 -2.63
N ASN A 304 -31.92 -1.21 -2.49
CA ASN A 304 -30.78 -0.44 -2.96
C ASN A 304 -29.50 -0.77 -2.18
N THR A 305 -29.56 -0.79 -0.85
CA THR A 305 -28.42 -1.17 0.00
C THR A 305 -27.96 -2.59 -0.30
N LYS A 306 -28.89 -3.53 -0.54
CA LYS A 306 -28.57 -4.90 -0.95
C LYS A 306 -27.78 -4.93 -2.27
N ARG A 307 -28.22 -4.18 -3.29
CA ARG A 307 -27.51 -4.08 -4.57
C ARG A 307 -26.11 -3.53 -4.39
N GLU A 308 -25.91 -2.54 -3.52
CA GLU A 308 -24.60 -1.98 -3.21
C GLU A 308 -23.68 -3.00 -2.52
N CYS A 309 -24.19 -3.76 -1.55
CA CYS A 309 -23.42 -4.84 -0.92
C CYS A 309 -23.07 -5.98 -1.89
N GLU A 310 -23.96 -6.34 -2.83
CA GLU A 310 -23.68 -7.33 -3.87
C GLU A 310 -22.62 -6.85 -4.86
N LYS A 311 -22.69 -5.58 -5.28
CA LYS A 311 -21.64 -4.95 -6.10
C LYS A 311 -20.30 -4.98 -5.37
N TYR A 312 -20.30 -4.68 -4.07
CA TYR A 312 -19.10 -4.76 -3.24
C TYR A 312 -18.51 -6.18 -3.21
N LYS A 313 -19.34 -7.22 -2.99
CA LYS A 313 -18.91 -8.63 -3.03
C LYS A 313 -18.23 -8.99 -4.36
N ARG A 314 -18.84 -8.60 -5.48
CA ARG A 314 -18.29 -8.89 -6.83
C ARG A 314 -16.95 -8.20 -7.05
N ARG A 315 -16.81 -6.95 -6.60
CA ARG A 315 -15.56 -6.19 -6.73
C ARG A 315 -14.44 -6.76 -5.88
N ASN A 316 -14.74 -7.24 -4.67
CA ASN A 316 -13.75 -7.82 -3.74
C ASN A 316 -13.19 -9.18 -4.22
N ASN A 317 -13.93 -9.92 -5.05
CA ASN A 317 -13.45 -11.18 -5.65
C ASN A 317 -12.52 -10.97 -6.86
N SER A 318 -12.36 -9.75 -7.38
CA SER A 318 -11.49 -9.46 -8.52
C SER A 318 -10.13 -8.91 -8.06
N PHE A 319 -9.08 -9.74 -8.14
CA PHE A 319 -7.74 -9.50 -7.59
C PHE A 319 -7.12 -8.13 -7.99
N LEU A 320 -7.36 -7.66 -9.22
CA LEU A 320 -6.80 -6.40 -9.75
C LEU A 320 -7.64 -5.14 -9.48
N LYS A 321 -8.84 -5.27 -8.88
CA LYS A 321 -9.72 -4.13 -8.57
C LYS A 321 -9.70 -3.73 -7.09
N GLY A 322 -9.04 -4.52 -6.23
CA GLY A 322 -8.93 -4.30 -4.78
C GLY A 322 -8.10 -3.08 -4.36
N TRP A 323 -7.13 -2.65 -5.19
CA TRP A 323 -6.32 -1.46 -4.90
C TRP A 323 -7.14 -0.16 -4.87
N ARG A 324 -8.16 -0.03 -5.72
CA ARG A 324 -9.00 1.20 -5.79
C ARG A 324 -10.08 1.26 -4.70
N LEU A 325 -10.28 0.16 -3.96
CA LEU A 325 -11.25 0.03 -2.85
C LEU A 325 -10.65 0.37 -1.48
N LEU A 326 -9.39 0.82 -1.43
CA LEU A 326 -8.67 1.16 -0.20
C LEU A 326 -9.24 2.41 0.52
N HIS A 327 -10.17 3.14 -0.08
CA HIS A 327 -10.98 4.13 0.64
C HIS A 327 -12.16 3.44 1.31
N GLY A 328 -11.96 2.93 2.53
CA GLY A 328 -12.96 2.22 3.34
C GLY A 328 -14.20 3.04 3.74
N SER A 329 -14.36 4.28 3.28
CA SER A 329 -15.54 5.13 3.56
C SER A 329 -16.83 4.50 3.03
N GLN A 330 -16.84 4.03 1.77
CA GLN A 330 -18.06 3.50 1.15
C GLN A 330 -18.63 2.28 1.89
N ILE A 331 -17.77 1.44 2.50
CA ILE A 331 -18.21 0.27 3.25
C ILE A 331 -18.83 0.68 4.59
N ASN A 332 -18.18 1.61 5.30
CA ASN A 332 -18.69 2.12 6.57
C ASN A 332 -20.04 2.81 6.36
N ASP A 333 -20.19 3.57 5.28
CA ASP A 333 -21.45 4.20 4.89
C ASP A 333 -22.54 3.14 4.64
N THR A 334 -22.20 2.03 3.96
CA THR A 334 -23.17 0.93 3.78
C THR A 334 -23.57 0.28 5.09
N PHE A 335 -22.64 0.04 6.03
CA PHE A 335 -22.94 -0.50 7.35
C PHE A 335 -23.84 0.44 8.16
N GLU A 336 -23.52 1.72 8.17
CA GLU A 336 -24.32 2.73 8.87
C GLU A 336 -25.74 2.78 8.28
N SER A 337 -25.84 2.84 6.95
CA SER A 337 -27.14 2.82 6.26
C SER A 337 -27.96 1.58 6.62
N LEU A 338 -27.31 0.43 6.75
CA LEU A 338 -27.93 -0.85 7.08
C LEU A 338 -28.44 -0.87 8.53
N THR A 339 -27.65 -0.37 9.49
CA THR A 339 -28.09 -0.23 10.89
C THR A 339 -29.26 0.75 11.02
N LYS A 340 -29.25 1.84 10.26
CA LYS A 340 -30.35 2.81 10.19
C LYS A 340 -31.61 2.16 9.62
N ILE A 341 -31.50 1.39 8.54
CA ILE A 341 -32.63 0.63 7.97
C ILE A 341 -33.21 -0.34 9.00
N LYS A 342 -32.38 -1.08 9.73
CA LYS A 342 -32.82 -2.00 10.78
C LYS A 342 -33.61 -1.27 11.88
N LYS A 343 -33.10 -0.14 12.34
CA LYS A 343 -33.79 0.70 13.33
C LYS A 343 -35.16 1.16 12.81
N MET A 344 -35.23 1.63 11.57
CA MET A 344 -36.48 2.08 10.97
C MET A 344 -37.49 0.94 10.75
N PHE A 345 -37.04 -0.27 10.39
CA PHE A 345 -37.91 -1.45 10.31
C PHE A 345 -38.49 -1.84 11.68
N ASN A 346 -37.67 -1.81 12.72
CA ASN A 346 -38.15 -2.08 14.09
C ASN A 346 -39.17 -1.02 14.54
N GLN A 347 -38.93 0.26 14.22
CA GLN A 347 -39.89 1.34 14.51
C GLN A 347 -41.20 1.15 13.75
N HIS A 348 -41.13 0.78 12.46
CA HIS A 348 -42.31 0.50 11.64
C HIS A 348 -43.11 -0.70 12.17
N LYS A 349 -42.43 -1.74 12.66
CA LYS A 349 -43.06 -2.88 13.35
C LYS A 349 -43.87 -2.45 14.58
N ILE A 350 -43.26 -1.60 15.42
CA ILE A 350 -43.92 -1.05 16.62
C ILE A 350 -45.12 -0.19 16.20
N MET A 351 -44.97 0.64 15.17
CA MET A 351 -46.03 1.51 14.66
C MET A 351 -47.24 0.73 14.13
N ILE A 352 -47.02 -0.36 13.38
CA ILE A 352 -48.11 -1.24 12.92
C ILE A 352 -48.84 -1.87 14.12
N ALA A 353 -48.09 -2.38 15.10
CA ALA A 353 -48.67 -3.01 16.28
C ALA A 353 -49.48 -2.02 17.14
N GLU A 354 -48.95 -0.82 17.36
CA GLU A 354 -49.65 0.26 18.06
C GLU A 354 -50.92 0.66 17.31
N ASN A 355 -50.82 0.89 16.00
CA ASN A 355 -51.96 1.27 15.17
C ASN A 355 -53.08 0.23 15.24
N ALA A 356 -52.74 -1.06 15.15
CA ALA A 356 -53.71 -2.15 15.28
C ALA A 356 -54.41 -2.16 16.66
N ILE A 357 -53.66 -1.97 17.74
CA ILE A 357 -54.22 -1.93 19.11
C ILE A 357 -55.10 -0.68 19.30
N ARG A 358 -54.62 0.49 18.86
CA ARG A 358 -55.33 1.77 19.02
C ARG A 358 -56.65 1.74 18.27
N TRP A 359 -56.67 1.31 17.01
CA TRP A 359 -57.91 1.24 16.24
C TRP A 359 -58.87 0.19 16.79
N SER A 360 -58.38 -0.97 17.23
CA SER A 360 -59.24 -1.95 17.93
C SER A 360 -59.87 -1.35 19.19
N ARG A 361 -59.12 -0.54 19.96
CA ARG A 361 -59.66 0.12 21.16
C ARG A 361 -60.66 1.23 20.84
N ILE A 362 -60.44 1.98 19.75
CA ILE A 362 -61.39 3.01 19.30
C ILE A 362 -62.71 2.36 18.85
N GLU A 363 -62.65 1.23 18.12
CA GLU A 363 -63.85 0.47 17.75
C GLU A 363 -64.64 0.00 18.98
N ASP A 364 -63.96 -0.54 20.01
CA ASP A 364 -64.60 -0.96 21.26
C ASP A 364 -65.31 0.19 21.99
N LEU A 365 -64.70 1.39 21.99
CA LEU A 365 -65.24 2.57 22.69
C LEU A 365 -66.38 3.24 21.92
N CYS A 366 -66.29 3.28 20.59
CA CYS A 366 -67.30 3.92 19.75
C CYS A 366 -68.48 3.00 19.43
N GLY A 367 -68.28 1.68 19.42
CA GLY A 367 -69.31 0.71 19.05
C GLY A 367 -69.66 0.70 17.56
N TYR A 368 -68.79 1.27 16.70
CA TYR A 368 -68.91 1.22 15.25
C TYR A 368 -67.68 0.57 14.65
N GLN A 369 -67.86 -0.05 13.48
CA GLN A 369 -66.77 -0.62 12.71
C GLN A 369 -66.07 0.47 11.90
N ILE A 370 -64.76 0.59 12.08
CA ILE A 370 -63.93 1.69 11.56
C ILE A 370 -62.80 1.18 10.67
N VAL A 371 -62.22 0.02 11.02
CA VAL A 371 -61.08 -0.54 10.29
C VAL A 371 -61.52 -1.07 8.92
N GLN A 372 -62.72 -1.66 8.85
CA GLN A 372 -63.24 -2.28 7.64
C GLN A 372 -64.13 -1.32 6.83
N ASN A 373 -63.66 -0.91 5.65
CA ASN A 373 -64.29 0.14 4.84
C ASN A 373 -64.29 -0.16 3.33
N GLU A 374 -65.15 0.54 2.57
CA GLU A 374 -65.20 0.48 1.09
C GLU A 374 -64.06 1.26 0.40
N GLY A 375 -63.05 1.68 1.17
CA GLY A 375 -61.88 2.41 0.69
C GLY A 375 -62.05 3.94 0.69
N ILE A 376 -60.90 4.61 0.65
CA ILE A 376 -60.81 6.05 0.93
C ILE A 376 -61.58 6.94 -0.07
N ASP A 377 -61.60 6.58 -1.36
CA ASP A 377 -62.22 7.40 -2.40
C ASP A 377 -63.75 7.38 -2.32
N TYR A 378 -64.32 6.21 -2.01
CA TYR A 378 -65.75 6.06 -1.75
C TYR A 378 -66.17 6.87 -0.52
N LEU A 379 -65.45 6.72 0.59
CA LEU A 379 -65.75 7.42 1.85
C LEU A 379 -65.65 8.94 1.70
N LYS A 380 -64.64 9.44 0.98
CA LYS A 380 -64.49 10.88 0.71
C LYS A 380 -65.65 11.43 -0.13
N ASN A 381 -66.03 10.72 -1.19
CA ASN A 381 -67.16 11.13 -2.04
C ASN A 381 -68.47 11.10 -1.24
N TYR A 382 -68.67 10.08 -0.42
CA TYR A 382 -69.83 9.97 0.45
C TYR A 382 -69.89 11.11 1.49
N TYR A 383 -68.77 11.43 2.15
CA TYR A 383 -68.70 12.53 3.10
C TYR A 383 -68.99 13.88 2.43
N ASN A 384 -68.39 14.12 1.26
CA ASN A 384 -68.55 15.38 0.53
C ASN A 384 -69.97 15.61 0.02
N ASN A 385 -70.66 14.54 -0.38
CA ASN A 385 -72.03 14.64 -0.89
C ASN A 385 -73.08 14.79 0.23
N ASN A 386 -72.84 14.21 1.41
CA ASN A 386 -73.85 14.11 2.46
C ASN A 386 -73.65 15.08 3.65
N PHE A 387 -72.42 15.51 3.95
CA PHE A 387 -72.12 16.26 5.20
C PHE A 387 -71.45 17.63 4.99
N VAL A 388 -70.99 17.96 3.78
CA VAL A 388 -70.39 19.29 3.51
C VAL A 388 -71.41 20.42 3.55
N HIS A 389 -72.70 20.12 3.28
CA HIS A 389 -73.77 21.12 3.30
C HIS A 389 -74.18 21.54 4.73
N SER A 390 -73.88 20.73 5.77
CA SER A 390 -74.20 21.02 7.17
C SER A 390 -73.06 21.70 7.96
N SER A 391 -71.80 21.47 7.58
CA SER A 391 -70.61 21.94 8.31
C SER A 391 -69.84 23.06 7.60
N GLY A 392 -70.08 23.29 6.30
CA GLY A 392 -69.42 24.32 5.49
C GLY A 392 -67.94 24.06 5.20
N ARG A 393 -67.36 22.93 5.62
CA ARG A 393 -65.94 22.60 5.42
C ARG A 393 -65.80 21.33 4.58
N LYS A 394 -65.16 21.44 3.41
CA LYS A 394 -64.70 20.26 2.67
C LYS A 394 -63.59 19.57 3.45
N MET A 395 -63.62 18.24 3.46
CA MET A 395 -62.53 17.46 4.06
C MET A 395 -61.29 17.55 3.16
N PHE A 396 -60.34 18.40 3.54
CA PHE A 396 -59.01 18.43 2.94
C PHE A 396 -58.13 17.42 3.67
N VAL A 397 -57.64 16.41 2.96
CA VAL A 397 -56.58 15.54 3.48
C VAL A 397 -55.28 15.93 2.80
N ILE A 398 -54.34 16.36 3.64
CA ILE A 398 -52.94 16.64 3.32
C ILE A 398 -52.31 15.36 2.77
N GLY A 399 -51.71 15.40 1.57
CA GLY A 399 -50.94 14.29 1.01
C GLY A 399 -51.10 14.01 -0.49
N GLN A 400 -51.80 14.85 -1.26
CA GLN A 400 -51.63 14.89 -2.73
C GLN A 400 -50.55 15.91 -3.08
N ASP A 401 -49.30 15.57 -2.81
CA ASP A 401 -48.10 16.15 -3.45
C ASP A 401 -46.97 15.11 -3.44
#